data_AF-A0A0C3EU29-F1
#
_entry.id   AF-A0A0C3EU29-F1
#
_cell.length_a   1.000
_cell.length_b   1.000
_cell.length_c   1.000
_cell.angle_alpha   90.00
_cell.angle_beta   90.00
_cell.angle_gamma   90.00
#
_symmetry.space_group_name_H-M   'P 1'
#
loop_
_entity.id
_entity.type
_entity.pdbx_description
1 polymer ?
#
loop_
_entity_poly.entity_id
_entity_poly.type
_entity_poly.pdbx_seq_one_letter_code
_entity_poly.pdbx_strand_id
1 'polypeptide(L)' 'MATYSQPLRRILQQKGKGGKTVGQQHQFRPGQKAPNNGVYVEIGETGSMVKNPQKVHLSAGEMFPETSNHNRLWTYKRKP' A
#
# COMPACT_ATOMS: atom_id res chain seq x y z
N MET A 1 3.53 29.58 -50.93
CA MET A 1 2.59 28.52 -50.53
C MET A 1 3.35 27.20 -50.48
N ALA A 2 4.15 26.97 -49.43
CA ALA A 2 4.93 25.74 -49.28
C ALA A 2 4.15 24.79 -48.36
N THR A 3 3.69 23.68 -48.91
CA THR A 3 2.99 22.62 -48.19
C THR A 3 3.94 21.91 -47.23
N TYR A 4 3.79 22.19 -45.94
CA TYR A 4 4.53 21.53 -44.88
C TYR A 4 3.86 20.20 -44.53
N SER A 5 4.29 19.12 -45.18
CA SER A 5 3.90 17.75 -44.79
C SER A 5 4.91 17.22 -43.77
N GLN A 6 4.56 17.34 -42.49
CA GLN A 6 5.22 16.58 -41.42
C GLN A 6 4.37 15.36 -41.08
N PRO A 7 4.92 14.13 -41.11
CA PRO A 7 4.27 12.99 -40.50
C PRO A 7 4.38 13.12 -38.98
N LEU A 8 3.24 13.30 -38.30
CA LEU A 8 3.12 13.19 -36.84
C LEU A 8 3.34 11.73 -36.42
N ARG A 9 4.60 11.29 -36.43
CA ARG A 9 5.03 10.09 -35.72
C ARG A 9 4.97 10.38 -34.23
N ARG A 10 3.82 10.05 -33.65
CA ARG A 10 3.68 9.25 -32.42
C ARG A 10 4.89 9.33 -31.48
N ILE A 11 5.03 10.43 -30.74
CA ILE A 11 5.82 10.42 -29.51
C ILE A 11 4.85 10.13 -28.37
N LEU A 12 4.93 8.88 -27.91
CA LEU A 12 4.39 8.43 -26.63
C LEU A 12 4.91 9.35 -25.52
N GLN A 13 4.12 10.34 -25.12
CA GLN A 13 4.28 10.91 -23.79
C GLN A 13 3.65 9.92 -22.81
N GLN A 14 4.46 8.96 -22.38
CA GLN A 14 4.16 8.12 -21.22
C GLN A 14 4.06 9.05 -20.00
N LYS A 15 2.86 9.56 -19.74
CA LYS A 15 2.54 10.25 -18.49
C LYS A 15 2.60 9.24 -17.36
N GLY A 16 3.62 9.41 -16.52
CA GLY A 16 3.54 9.12 -15.09
C GLY A 16 3.40 7.66 -14.70
N LYS A 17 4.42 6.84 -14.99
CA LYS A 17 4.79 5.85 -13.98
C LYS A 17 5.41 6.61 -12.81
N GLY A 18 4.55 7.10 -11.92
CA GLY A 18 4.93 7.33 -10.53
C GLY A 18 5.33 5.97 -9.98
N GLY A 19 6.60 5.60 -10.20
CA GLY A 19 7.20 4.47 -9.56
C GLY A 19 7.04 4.69 -8.07
N LYS A 20 6.07 4.00 -7.46
CA LYS A 20 6.18 3.62 -6.08
C LYS A 20 7.54 2.93 -6.01
N THR A 21 8.51 3.62 -5.45
CA THR A 21 9.78 3.05 -5.05
C THR A 21 9.48 1.77 -4.27
N VAL A 22 10.39 0.81 -4.30
CA VAL A 22 10.29 -0.46 -3.56
C VAL A 22 10.38 -0.24 -2.03
N GLY A 23 9.63 0.71 -1.48
CA GLY A 23 9.20 0.72 -0.09
C GLY A 23 7.83 0.07 -0.04
N GLN A 24 7.79 -1.26 0.05
CA GLN A 24 6.53 -1.97 0.31
C GLN A 24 5.88 -1.32 1.54
N GLN A 25 4.70 -0.73 1.37
CA GLN A 25 4.02 -0.10 2.51
C GLN A 25 3.74 -1.21 3.53
N HIS A 26 4.44 -1.18 4.66
CA HIS A 26 4.27 -2.17 5.72
C HIS A 26 3.12 -1.79 6.66
N GLN A 27 2.45 -0.68 6.40
CA GLN A 27 1.33 -0.17 7.19
C GLN A 27 0.07 -0.22 6.34
N PHE A 28 -0.98 -0.82 6.89
CA PHE A 28 -2.23 -1.09 6.20
C PHE A 28 -3.40 -0.52 7.00
N ARG A 29 -4.38 0.05 6.30
CA ARG A 29 -5.63 0.55 6.91
C ARG A 29 -6.67 -0.58 7.00
N PRO A 30 -7.63 -0.51 7.93
CA PRO A 30 -8.83 -1.34 7.89
C PRO A 30 -9.49 -1.33 6.50
N GLY A 31 -9.99 -2.48 6.07
CA GLY A 31 -10.61 -2.68 4.75
C GLY A 31 -9.63 -2.81 3.57
N GLN A 32 -8.33 -2.55 3.77
CA GLN A 32 -7.34 -2.88 2.74
C GLN A 32 -7.17 -4.39 2.64
N LYS A 33 -6.71 -4.87 1.48
CA LYS A 33 -6.40 -6.29 1.28
C LYS A 33 -4.99 -6.60 1.75
N ALA A 34 -4.83 -7.68 2.50
CA ALA A 34 -3.54 -8.20 2.89
C ALA A 34 -2.75 -8.59 1.63
N PRO A 35 -1.50 -8.13 1.47
CA PRO A 35 -0.70 -8.47 0.29
C PRO A 35 -0.24 -9.93 0.31
N ASN A 36 0.03 -10.45 1.50
CA ASN A 36 0.67 -11.74 1.71
C ASN A 36 -0.05 -12.50 2.84
N ASN A 37 0.14 -13.83 2.89
CA ASN A 37 -0.27 -14.63 4.03
C ASN A 37 0.64 -14.30 5.23
N GLY A 38 0.07 -14.02 6.41
CA GLY A 38 0.87 -13.81 7.59
C GLY A 38 0.12 -13.30 8.82
N VAL A 39 0.91 -13.05 9.86
CA VAL A 39 0.40 -12.42 11.09
C VAL A 39 0.58 -10.92 10.95
N TYR A 40 -0.50 -10.18 11.17
CA TYR A 40 -0.49 -8.74 11.22
C TYR A 40 -0.79 -8.29 12.63
N VAL A 41 -0.16 -7.18 13.03
CA VAL A 41 -0.30 -6.59 14.36
C VAL A 41 -0.71 -5.14 14.25
N GLU A 42 -1.52 -4.72 15.21
CA GLU A 42 -2.00 -3.36 15.28
C GLU A 42 -0.92 -2.42 15.85
N ILE A 43 -0.74 -1.28 15.20
CA ILE A 43 0.20 -0.22 15.58
C ILE A 43 -0.49 1.14 15.50
N GLY A 44 0.10 2.16 16.12
CA GLY A 44 -0.38 3.53 16.00
C GLY A 44 -0.12 4.09 14.59
N GLU A 45 -0.79 5.18 14.24
CA GLU A 45 -0.61 5.89 12.97
C GLU A 45 0.85 6.23 12.65
N THR A 46 1.66 6.53 13.67
CA THR A 46 3.09 6.85 13.54
C THR A 46 3.99 5.61 13.38
N GLY A 47 3.44 4.41 13.47
CA GLY A 47 4.21 3.17 13.47
C GLY A 47 4.65 2.69 14.86
N SER A 48 4.21 3.36 15.93
CA SER A 48 4.57 3.02 17.31
C SER A 48 3.74 1.87 17.86
N MET A 49 4.32 1.09 18.78
CA MET A 49 3.61 0.04 19.50
C MET A 49 2.48 0.64 20.34
N VAL A 50 1.28 0.07 20.23
CA VAL A 50 0.12 0.49 21.04
C VAL A 50 0.03 -0.34 22.32
N LYS A 51 -0.65 0.20 23.34
CA LYS A 51 -1.04 -0.59 24.52
C LYS A 51 -2.06 -1.64 24.09
N ASN A 52 -1.75 -2.90 24.35
CA ASN A 52 -2.52 -4.09 23.97
C ASN A 52 -2.78 -4.16 22.44
N PRO A 53 -1.76 -4.45 21.62
CA PRO A 53 -1.92 -4.57 20.17
C PRO A 53 -2.71 -5.83 19.83
N GLN A 54 -3.69 -5.70 18.95
CA GLN A 54 -4.36 -6.86 18.38
C GLN A 54 -3.47 -7.57 17.36
N LYS A 55 -3.70 -8.87 17.18
CA LYS A 55 -3.01 -9.71 16.21
C LYS A 55 -4.03 -10.48 15.40
N VAL A 56 -3.87 -10.47 14.09
CA VAL A 56 -4.77 -11.17 13.17
C VAL A 56 -3.95 -12.00 12.19
N HIS A 57 -4.41 -13.21 11.91
CA HIS A 57 -3.89 -14.00 10.80
C HIS A 57 -4.75 -13.72 9.59
N LEU A 58 -4.13 -13.24 8.53
CA LEU A 58 -4.79 -12.97 7.26
C LEU A 58 -4.06 -13.67 6.13
N SER A 59 -4.83 -14.17 5.19
CA SER A 59 -4.38 -14.68 3.91
C SER A 59 -4.33 -13.55 2.89
N ALA A 60 -3.52 -13.71 1.84
CA ALA A 60 -3.39 -12.77 0.75
C ALA A 60 -4.76 -12.55 0.09
N GLY A 61 -5.14 -11.28 -0.03
CA GLY A 61 -6.45 -10.88 -0.55
C GLY A 61 -7.55 -10.71 0.52
N GLU A 62 -7.38 -11.22 1.74
CA GLU A 62 -8.33 -10.98 2.83
C GLU A 62 -8.27 -9.52 3.30
N MET A 63 -9.40 -9.01 3.78
CA MET A 63 -9.50 -7.62 4.23
C MET A 63 -9.05 -7.48 5.69
N PHE A 64 -8.31 -6.42 5.97
CA PHE A 64 -7.97 -6.04 7.34
C PHE A 64 -9.24 -5.70 8.11
N PRO A 65 -9.47 -6.28 9.31
CA PRO A 65 -10.61 -5.94 10.12
C PRO A 65 -10.49 -4.52 10.67
N GLU A 66 -11.60 -4.02 11.19
CA GLU A 66 -11.63 -2.74 11.88
C GLU A 66 -10.72 -2.78 13.12
N THR A 67 -9.92 -1.74 13.29
CA THR A 67 -9.05 -1.58 14.45
C THR A 67 -9.86 -1.14 15.66
N SER A 68 -9.40 -1.45 16.88
CA SER A 68 -10.09 -1.00 18.10
C SER A 68 -10.13 0.52 18.26
N ASN A 69 -9.32 1.24 17.48
CA ASN A 69 -9.27 2.69 17.47
C ASN A 69 -9.04 3.18 16.03
N HIS A 70 -9.69 4.28 15.65
CA HIS A 70 -9.68 4.84 14.29
C HIS A 70 -8.29 5.31 13.83
N ASN A 71 -7.38 5.57 14.77
CA ASN A 71 -6.00 6.04 14.49
C ASN A 71 -4.97 4.90 14.44
N ARG A 72 -5.43 3.64 14.31
CA ARG A 72 -4.55 2.48 14.28
C ARG A 72 -4.44 1.90 12.88
N LEU A 73 -3.29 1.31 12.62
CA LEU A 73 -2.93 0.66 11.37
C LEU A 73 -2.49 -0.77 11.66
N TRP A 74 -2.54 -1.61 10.64
CA TRP A 74 -2.00 -2.96 10.68
C TRP A 74 -0.60 -2.98 10.09
N THR A 75 0.30 -3.77 10.66
CA THR A 75 1.61 -4.04 10.06
C THR A 75 1.97 -5.50 10.15
N TYR A 76 2.90 -5.94 9.31
CA TYR A 76 3.39 -7.30 9.39
C TYR A 76 4.10 -7.54 10.72
N LYS A 77 3.80 -8.65 11.39
CA LYS A 77 4.53 -9.08 12.58
C LYS A 77 5.96 -9.45 12.18
N ARG A 78 6.92 -8.56 12.44
CA ARG A 78 8.33 -8.89 12.30
C ARG A 78 8.69 -10.03 13.26
N LYS A 79 9.45 -11.02 12.77
CA LYS A 79 10.08 -12.01 13.65
C LYS A 79 11.13 -11.27 14.50
N PRO A 80 11.24 -11.60 15.81
CA PRO A 80 12.26 -11.02 16.68
C PRO A 80 13.67 -11.36 16.20
#